data_AF-A0A3N5ZEC3-F1
#
_entry.id   AF-A0A3N5ZEC3-F1
#
_cell.length_a   1.000
_cell.length_b   1.000
_cell.length_c   1.000
_cell.angle_alpha   90.00
_cell.angle_beta   90.00
_cell.angle_gamma   90.00
#
_symmetry.space_group_name_H-M   'P 1'
#
loop_
_entity.id
_entity.type
_entity.pdbx_description
1 polymer ?
#
loop_
_entity_poly.entity_id
_entity_poly.type
_entity_poly.pdbx_seq_one_letter_code
_entity_poly.pdbx_strand_id
1 'polypeptide(L)'
;MKMTSSPLAATVIIAGSLVAACLAGACGGGPETGESASTPAVSAPEGNASTAASEVAQLLPAEGAVAGWSRTKEPQVYGPGNLWEYINGAAETYLAFGFQEAASAGYKNAVGLEVT
;
A
#
# COMPACT_ATOMS: atom_id res chain seq x y z
N MET A 1 -36.60 23.67 17.50
CA MET A 1 -35.86 23.88 16.24
C MET A 1 -35.67 22.54 15.53
N LYS A 2 -36.03 22.48 14.25
CA LYS A 2 -35.73 21.37 13.32
C LYS A 2 -34.32 21.54 12.78
N MET A 3 -33.50 20.49 12.77
CA MET A 3 -32.45 20.29 11.77
C MET A 3 -32.40 18.81 11.43
N THR A 4 -33.16 18.46 10.39
CA THR A 4 -33.00 17.25 9.60
C THR A 4 -31.80 17.48 8.68
N SER A 5 -30.84 16.55 8.66
CA SER A 5 -29.77 16.53 7.67
C SER A 5 -29.69 15.13 7.07
N SER A 6 -30.21 15.00 5.85
CA SER A 6 -30.10 13.81 5.00
C SER A 6 -28.66 13.57 4.55
N PRO A 7 -28.22 12.30 4.43
CA PRO A 7 -27.13 11.96 3.54
C PRO A 7 -27.67 11.57 2.14
N LEU A 8 -27.20 12.32 1.14
CA LEU A 8 -27.41 12.09 -0.28
C LEU A 8 -26.84 10.72 -0.70
N ALA A 9 -27.59 10.05 -1.58
CA ALA A 9 -27.22 8.80 -2.22
C ALA A 9 -25.89 8.93 -2.99
N ALA A 10 -24.95 8.02 -2.73
CA ALA A 10 -23.78 7.80 -3.56
C ALA A 10 -23.90 6.40 -4.19
N THR A 11 -24.60 6.33 -5.33
CA THR A 11 -24.57 5.17 -6.23
C THR A 11 -23.23 5.18 -6.94
N VAL A 12 -22.39 4.18 -6.69
CA VAL A 12 -21.21 3.88 -7.53
C VAL A 12 -21.57 2.68 -8.38
N ILE A 13 -21.75 2.93 -9.67
CA ILE A 13 -21.84 1.91 -10.72
C ILE A 13 -20.41 1.44 -10.97
N ILE A 14 -20.09 0.20 -10.60
CA ILE A 14 -18.83 -0.43 -11.03
C ILE A 14 -19.12 -1.10 -12.37
N ALA A 15 -18.87 -0.34 -13.43
CA ALA A 15 -18.74 -0.85 -14.79
C ALA A 15 -17.56 -1.81 -14.84
N GLY A 16 -17.79 -3.01 -15.39
CA GLY A 16 -16.83 -4.10 -15.39
C GLY A 16 -15.66 -3.92 -16.35
N SER A 17 -14.76 -4.90 -16.28
CA SER A 17 -14.11 -5.49 -17.45
C SER A 17 -13.44 -6.79 -17.00
N LEU A 18 -14.05 -7.92 -17.40
CA LEU A 18 -13.36 -9.22 -17.45
C LEU A 18 -12.31 -9.12 -18.55
N VAL A 19 -11.03 -9.16 -18.21
CA VAL A 19 -9.96 -9.38 -19.20
C VAL A 19 -9.62 -10.86 -19.25
N ALA A 20 -10.14 -11.45 -20.32
CA ALA A 20 -9.56 -12.44 -21.22
C ALA A 20 -8.50 -13.42 -20.66
N ALA A 21 -8.89 -14.70 -20.73
CA ALA A 21 -8.02 -15.87 -20.65
C ALA A 21 -6.97 -15.90 -21.77
N CYS A 22 -5.73 -16.24 -21.41
CA CYS A 22 -4.71 -16.71 -22.35
C CYS A 22 -4.57 -18.23 -22.20
N LEU A 23 -5.05 -18.96 -23.20
CA LEU A 23 -4.73 -20.37 -23.45
C LEU A 23 -3.57 -20.46 -24.47
N ALA A 24 -2.92 -21.63 -24.46
CA ALA A 24 -1.79 -22.10 -25.27
C ALA A 24 -0.40 -21.79 -24.66
N GLY A 25 0.57 -22.70 -24.65
CA GLY A 25 0.68 -24.00 -25.29
C GLY A 25 2.00 -24.67 -24.87
N ALA A 26 2.12 -25.93 -25.25
CA ALA A 26 3.04 -26.93 -24.71
C ALA A 26 4.53 -26.79 -25.08
N CYS A 27 5.35 -27.45 -24.26
CA CYS A 27 6.57 -28.22 -24.56
C CYS A 27 7.74 -27.54 -25.29
N GLY A 28 8.90 -27.53 -24.62
CA GLY A 28 10.20 -27.41 -25.25
C GLY A 28 11.30 -27.28 -24.21
N GLY A 29 11.93 -28.40 -23.86
CA GLY A 29 13.05 -28.43 -22.91
C GLY A 29 14.39 -28.01 -23.52
N GLY A 30 15.29 -27.60 -22.64
CA GLY A 30 16.73 -27.46 -22.89
C GLY A 30 17.45 -27.25 -21.55
N PRO A 31 18.46 -28.07 -21.18
CA PRO A 31 19.28 -27.87 -19.99
C PRO A 31 20.58 -27.16 -20.36
N GLU A 32 20.79 -25.98 -19.80
CA GLU A 32 22.07 -25.29 -19.91
C GLU A 32 22.45 -24.65 -18.58
N THR A 33 23.38 -25.37 -17.95
CA THR A 33 24.64 -24.88 -17.39
C THR A 33 24.55 -23.70 -16.44
N GLY A 34 24.94 -23.97 -15.19
CA GLY A 34 25.07 -22.97 -14.15
C GLY A 34 25.94 -21.79 -14.58
N GLU A 35 25.37 -20.61 -14.44
CA GLU A 35 26.10 -19.36 -14.36
C GLU A 35 25.83 -18.81 -12.96
N SER A 36 26.61 -19.30 -12.00
CA SER A 36 26.93 -18.55 -10.77
C SER A 36 27.74 -17.33 -11.20
N ALA A 37 27.03 -16.33 -11.74
CA ALA A 37 27.53 -14.98 -11.83
C ALA A 37 27.14 -14.29 -10.52
N SER A 38 28.13 -14.11 -9.65
CA SER A 38 28.04 -13.23 -8.50
C SER A 38 27.47 -11.90 -8.93
N THR A 39 26.23 -11.59 -8.53
CA THR A 39 25.76 -10.21 -8.49
C THR A 39 26.55 -9.52 -7.38
N PRO A 40 27.35 -8.48 -7.67
CA PRO A 40 27.77 -7.56 -6.64
C PRO A 40 26.50 -7.01 -6.01
N ALA A 41 26.44 -7.03 -4.68
CA ALA A 41 25.38 -6.41 -3.92
C ALA A 41 25.10 -5.01 -4.47
N VAL A 42 23.91 -4.79 -5.02
CA VAL A 42 23.35 -3.45 -5.09
C VAL A 42 23.09 -3.09 -3.64
N SER A 43 24.07 -2.40 -3.04
CA SER A 43 23.81 -1.60 -1.86
C SER A 43 22.70 -0.63 -2.25
N ALA A 44 21.51 -0.91 -1.75
CA ALA A 44 20.42 0.05 -1.75
C ALA A 44 20.96 1.38 -1.17
N PRO A 45 20.58 2.54 -1.70
CA PRO A 45 20.91 3.80 -1.06
C PRO A 45 20.13 3.89 0.26
N GLU A 46 20.71 3.35 1.32
CA GLU A 46 20.36 3.66 2.70
C GLU A 46 20.86 5.08 2.97
N GLY A 47 19.99 6.08 2.79
CA GLY A 47 20.43 7.45 2.99
C GLY A 47 19.38 8.52 2.73
N ASN A 48 18.17 8.37 3.31
CA ASN A 48 17.32 9.51 3.71
C ASN A 48 15.98 9.10 4.38
N ALA A 49 15.64 7.81 4.43
CA ALA A 49 14.31 7.31 4.79
C ALA A 49 13.91 7.47 6.28
N SER A 50 14.72 8.06 7.15
CA SER A 50 14.41 8.10 8.59
C SER A 50 13.80 9.41 9.09
N THR A 51 13.97 10.52 8.37
CA THR A 51 13.36 11.82 8.74
C THR A 51 12.07 12.05 7.97
N ALA A 52 12.10 11.84 6.65
CA ALA A 52 10.93 12.00 5.78
C ALA A 52 9.80 11.03 6.18
N ALA A 53 10.15 9.79 6.56
CA ALA A 53 9.18 8.81 7.03
C ALA A 53 8.34 9.31 8.22
N SER A 54 8.97 10.04 9.13
CA SER A 54 8.29 10.61 10.30
C SER A 54 7.36 11.77 9.93
N GLU A 55 7.63 12.50 8.86
CA GLU A 55 6.81 13.62 8.40
C GLU A 55 5.49 13.14 7.80
N VAL A 56 5.52 12.10 6.96
CA VAL A 56 4.31 11.53 6.35
C VAL A 56 3.39 10.90 7.41
N ALA A 57 3.96 10.29 8.45
CA ALA A 57 3.19 9.74 9.56
C ALA A 57 2.40 10.79 10.35
N GLN A 58 2.88 12.04 10.42
CA GLN A 58 2.21 13.14 11.11
C GLN A 58 0.93 13.62 10.40
N LEU A 59 0.75 13.27 9.13
CA LEU A 59 -0.47 13.56 8.38
C LEU A 59 -1.64 12.66 8.79
N LEU A 60 -1.38 11.55 9.48
CA LEU A 60 -2.41 10.64 9.94
C LEU A 60 -3.18 11.24 11.13
N PRO A 61 -4.51 11.02 11.22
CA PRO A 61 -5.31 11.53 12.34
C PRO A 61 -4.76 11.08 13.69
N ALA A 62 -4.42 12.02 14.57
CA ALA A 62 -3.95 11.71 15.93
C ALA A 62 -4.96 10.83 16.70
N GLU A 63 -4.52 10.20 17.79
CA GLU A 63 -5.43 9.45 18.64
C GLU A 63 -6.56 10.36 19.14
N GLY A 64 -7.81 9.91 18.99
CA GLY A 64 -9.00 10.70 19.35
C GLY A 64 -9.30 11.90 18.43
N ALA A 65 -8.55 12.12 17.35
CA ALA A 65 -8.80 13.23 16.42
C ALA A 65 -10.15 13.11 15.69
N VAL A 66 -10.64 11.89 15.49
CA VAL A 66 -11.95 11.60 14.92
C VAL A 66 -12.85 11.04 16.02
N ALA A 67 -13.96 11.74 16.29
CA ALA A 67 -14.89 11.36 17.35
C ALA A 67 -15.44 9.93 17.14
N GLY A 68 -15.37 9.11 18.19
CA GLY A 68 -15.84 7.73 18.15
C GLY A 68 -14.89 6.72 17.48
N TRP A 69 -13.72 7.17 17.02
CA TRP A 69 -12.67 6.31 16.48
C TRP A 69 -11.43 6.34 17.37
N SER A 70 -10.79 5.17 17.51
CA SER A 70 -9.56 5.00 18.27
C SER A 70 -8.53 4.28 17.40
N ARG A 71 -7.28 4.71 17.47
CA ARG A 71 -6.19 4.07 16.74
C ARG A 71 -5.93 2.68 17.34
N THR A 72 -5.83 1.65 16.49
CA THR A 72 -5.56 0.26 16.87
C THR A 72 -4.14 -0.18 16.53
N LYS A 73 -3.55 0.42 15.49
CA LYS A 73 -2.18 0.15 15.06
C LYS A 73 -1.41 1.45 14.97
N GLU A 74 -0.21 1.47 15.55
CA GLU A 74 0.73 2.57 15.42
C GLU A 74 1.00 2.87 13.93
N PRO A 75 1.22 4.15 13.56
CA PRO A 75 1.64 4.52 12.23
C PRO A 75 2.84 3.68 11.78
N GLN A 76 2.74 3.07 10.60
CA GLN A 76 3.83 2.37 9.94
C GLN A 76 4.16 3.12 8.66
N VAL A 77 5.46 3.26 8.39
CA VAL A 77 5.95 4.02 7.24
C VAL A 77 6.73 3.12 6.31
N TYR A 78 6.46 3.26 5.03
CA TYR A 78 7.03 2.45 3.96
C TYR A 78 7.66 3.38 2.93
N GLY A 79 8.96 3.23 2.74
CA GLY A 79 9.73 3.91 1.69
C GLY A 79 10.17 2.94 0.59
N PRO A 80 11.07 3.37 -0.32
CA PRO A 80 11.44 2.59 -1.49
C PRO A 80 12.07 1.24 -1.16
N GLY A 81 12.75 1.13 -0.01
CA GLY A 81 13.41 -0.10 0.43
C GLY A 81 12.47 -1.16 0.99
N ASN A 82 11.26 -0.79 1.41
CA ASN A 82 10.35 -1.68 2.13
C ASN A 82 8.87 -1.56 1.73
N LEU A 83 8.57 -0.81 0.67
CA LEU A 83 7.20 -0.66 0.14
C LEU A 83 6.55 -2.00 -0.26
N TRP A 84 7.35 -2.97 -0.69
CA TRP A 84 6.92 -4.32 -1.01
C TRP A 84 6.32 -5.07 0.20
N GLU A 85 6.68 -4.70 1.43
CA GLU A 85 6.06 -5.24 2.65
C GLU A 85 4.60 -4.82 2.80
N TYR A 86 4.23 -3.68 2.19
CA TYR A 86 2.88 -3.13 2.23
C TYR A 86 2.06 -3.49 0.98
N ILE A 87 2.66 -3.35 -0.21
CA ILE A 87 2.01 -3.58 -1.51
C ILE A 87 2.82 -4.55 -2.39
N ASN A 88 2.74 -5.83 -2.05
CA ASN A 88 3.49 -6.89 -2.73
C ASN A 88 3.09 -7.06 -4.21
N GLY A 89 4.06 -6.93 -5.12
CA GLY A 89 3.90 -7.05 -6.58
C GLY A 89 3.47 -5.78 -7.29
N ALA A 90 2.98 -4.78 -6.56
CA ALA A 90 2.64 -3.47 -7.13
C ALA A 90 3.70 -2.40 -6.79
N ALA A 91 4.50 -2.59 -5.73
CA ALA A 91 5.48 -1.63 -5.24
C ALA A 91 6.39 -1.09 -6.36
N GLU A 92 6.96 -1.96 -7.18
CA GLU A 92 7.88 -1.62 -8.27
C GLU A 92 7.25 -0.64 -9.27
N THR A 93 5.93 -0.74 -9.52
CA THR A 93 5.21 0.19 -10.39
C THR A 93 5.15 1.58 -9.76
N TYR A 94 4.86 1.69 -8.46
CA TYR A 94 4.85 2.98 -7.76
C TYR A 94 6.24 3.59 -7.70
N LEU A 95 7.27 2.78 -7.43
CA LEU A 95 8.66 3.24 -7.41
C LEU A 95 9.12 3.75 -8.77
N ALA A 96 8.68 3.12 -9.88
CA ALA A 96 8.98 3.59 -11.23
C ALA A 96 8.40 4.99 -11.53
N PHE A 97 7.31 5.39 -10.85
CA PHE A 97 6.74 6.73 -10.93
C PHE A 97 7.35 7.73 -9.93
N GLY A 98 8.39 7.33 -9.17
CA GLY A 98 9.05 8.20 -8.21
C GLY A 98 8.34 8.30 -6.86
N PHE A 99 7.55 7.28 -6.48
CA PHE A 99 6.94 7.21 -5.17
C PHE A 99 8.00 7.29 -4.05
N GLN A 100 7.76 8.14 -3.07
CA GLN A 100 8.69 8.37 -1.96
C GLN A 100 8.30 7.53 -0.75
N GLU A 101 7.17 7.84 -0.12
CA GLU A 101 6.80 7.24 1.17
C GLU A 101 5.28 7.09 1.33
N ALA A 102 4.87 6.05 2.05
CA ALA A 102 3.50 5.79 2.46
C ALA A 102 3.44 5.66 3.99
N ALA A 103 2.41 6.22 4.62
CA ALA A 103 2.11 5.95 6.03
C ALA A 103 0.74 5.28 6.16
N SER A 104 0.64 4.24 7.00
CA SER A 104 -0.61 3.53 7.29
C SER A 104 -0.85 3.44 8.79
N ALA A 105 -2.10 3.47 9.23
CA ALA A 105 -2.50 3.22 10.61
C ALA A 105 -3.88 2.58 10.66
N GLY A 106 -4.10 1.72 11.64
CA GLY A 106 -5.39 1.07 11.87
C GLY A 106 -6.25 1.89 12.83
N TYR A 107 -7.56 1.94 12.57
CA TYR A 107 -8.54 2.58 13.43
C TYR A 107 -9.75 1.66 13.62
N LYS A 108 -10.34 1.72 14.82
CA LYS A 108 -11.62 1.07 15.13
C LYS A 108 -12.60 2.06 15.72
N ASN A 109 -13.88 1.78 15.58
CA ASN A 109 -14.93 2.53 16.25
C ASN A 109 -15.67 1.69 17.31
N ALA A 110 -16.58 2.34 18.04
CA ALA A 110 -17.36 1.72 19.11
C ALA A 110 -18.29 0.59 18.65
N VAL A 111 -18.71 0.57 17.37
CA VAL A 111 -19.53 -0.51 16.80
C VAL A 111 -18.68 -1.68 16.27
N GLY A 112 -17.36 -1.63 16.43
CA GLY A 112 -16.43 -2.68 16.04
C GLY A 112 -16.05 -2.68 14.56
N LEU A 113 -16.34 -1.60 13.82
CA LEU A 113 -15.82 -1.45 12.46
C LEU A 113 -14.35 -1.05 12.55
N GLU A 114 -13.53 -1.74 11.74
CA GLU A 114 -12.09 -1.51 11.65
C GLU A 114 -11.71 -1.09 10.23
N VAL A 115 -10.78 -0.14 10.12
CA VAL A 115 -10.24 0.38 8.87
C VAL A 115 -8.72 0.45 9.00
N THR A 116 -8.00 0.06 7.95
CA THR A 116 -6.52 0.10 7.85
C THR A 116 -6.13 0.45 6.44
#